data_AF-A0A537Y7S5-F1
#
_entry.id   AF-A0A537Y7S5-F1
#
_cell.length_a   1.000
_cell.length_b   1.000
_cell.length_c   1.000
_cell.angle_alpha   90.00
_cell.angle_beta   90.00
_cell.angle_gamma   90.00
#
_symmetry.space_group_name_H-M   'P 1'
#
loop_
_entity.id
_entity.type
_entity.pdbx_description
1 polymer ?
#
loop_
_entity_poly.entity_id
_entity_poly.type
_entity_poly.pdbx_seq_one_letter_code
_entity_poly.pdbx_strand_id
1 'polypeptide(L)'
;MQQLLDVSAGYVGFALEAMAVLVIAVGSIKSFIAGLGAMLFKPSLHDAIREVWLDYARYLIAGLTFQLAADIVSTTVAPSWDDIGRLAAIALTRTFLSYFLERDLADIRDRRQGVSEAKS
;
A
#
# COMPACT_ATOMS: atom_id res chain seq x y z
N MET A 1 -23.59 13.95 -22.06
CA MET A 1 -22.93 14.41 -20.82
C MET A 1 -22.45 13.24 -19.95
N GLN A 2 -23.25 12.20 -19.69
CA GLN A 2 -22.84 11.02 -18.90
C GLN A 2 -21.64 10.26 -19.51
N GLN A 3 -21.62 10.00 -20.82
CA GLN A 3 -20.47 9.34 -21.49
C GLN A 3 -19.12 10.07 -21.36
N LEU A 4 -19.13 11.41 -21.22
CA LEU A 4 -17.88 12.16 -21.05
C LEU A 4 -17.35 12.04 -19.62
N LEU A 5 -18.23 11.89 -18.64
CA LEU A 5 -17.88 11.72 -17.23
C LEU A 5 -17.26 10.34 -17.00
N ASP A 6 -17.85 9.28 -17.56
CA ASP A 6 -17.37 7.91 -17.42
C ASP A 6 -15.97 7.71 -18.01
N VAL A 7 -15.74 8.25 -19.20
CA VAL A 7 -14.43 8.21 -19.87
C VAL A 7 -13.39 9.00 -19.08
N SER A 8 -13.74 10.20 -18.59
CA SER A 8 -12.81 11.04 -17.82
C SER A 8 -12.39 10.41 -16.50
N ALA A 9 -13.31 9.78 -15.78
CA ALA A 9 -13.02 9.14 -14.51
C ALA A 9 -12.19 7.86 -14.69
N GLY A 10 -12.40 7.12 -15.78
CA GLY A 10 -11.53 5.98 -16.13
C GLY A 10 -10.07 6.40 -16.31
N TYR A 11 -9.82 7.50 -17.02
CA TYR A 11 -8.46 8.04 -17.16
C TYR A 11 -7.87 8.53 -15.84
N VAL A 12 -8.68 9.14 -14.98
CA VAL A 12 -8.24 9.59 -13.64
C VAL A 12 -7.90 8.40 -12.75
N GLY A 13 -8.73 7.36 -12.71
CA GLY A 13 -8.47 6.14 -11.95
C GLY A 13 -7.18 5.46 -12.38
N PHE A 14 -6.99 5.29 -13.70
CA PHE A 14 -5.75 4.74 -14.25
C PHE A 14 -4.51 5.58 -13.92
N ALA A 15 -4.63 6.92 -14.00
CA ALA A 15 -3.54 7.82 -13.62
C ALA A 15 -3.17 7.68 -12.13
N LEU A 16 -4.17 7.61 -11.24
CA LEU A 16 -3.97 7.42 -9.81
C LEU A 16 -3.31 6.07 -9.50
N GLU A 17 -3.72 5.00 -10.19
CA GLU A 17 -3.10 3.69 -10.06
C GLU A 17 -1.65 3.69 -10.55
N ALA A 18 -1.38 4.32 -11.70
CA ALA A 18 -0.03 4.49 -12.21
C ALA A 18 0.87 5.29 -11.26
N MET A 19 0.33 6.35 -10.63
CA MET A 19 1.04 7.12 -9.61
C MET A 19 1.36 6.27 -8.38
N ALA A 20 0.42 5.46 -7.91
CA ALA A 20 0.66 4.54 -6.80
C ALA A 20 1.81 3.57 -7.09
N VAL A 21 1.76 2.92 -8.25
CA VAL A 21 2.80 1.98 -8.70
C VAL A 21 4.15 2.68 -8.79
N LEU A 22 4.19 3.90 -9.35
CA LEU A 22 5.43 4.65 -9.51
C LEU A 22 6.05 5.04 -8.16
N VAL A 23 5.23 5.52 -7.22
CA VAL A 23 5.70 5.88 -5.85
C VAL A 23 6.23 4.64 -5.13
N ILE A 24 5.52 3.51 -5.20
CA ILE A 24 5.96 2.26 -4.59
C ILE A 24 7.28 1.79 -5.23
N ALA A 25 7.36 1.77 -6.56
CA ALA A 25 8.56 1.33 -7.28
C ALA A 25 9.80 2.16 -6.90
N VAL A 26 9.67 3.49 -6.89
CA VAL A 26 10.76 4.39 -6.48
C VAL A 26 11.16 4.15 -5.03
N GLY A 27 10.18 4.02 -4.12
CA GLY A 27 10.41 3.69 -2.72
C GLY A 27 11.15 2.37 -2.54
N SER A 28 10.71 1.33 -3.25
CA SER A 28 11.32 -0.01 -3.21
C SER A 28 12.77 0.02 -3.67
N ILE A 29 13.06 0.68 -4.81
CA ILE A 29 14.44 0.80 -5.33
C ILE A 29 15.34 1.53 -4.32
N LYS A 30 14.88 2.68 -3.80
CA LYS A 30 15.65 3.49 -2.86
C LYS A 30 15.94 2.73 -1.57
N SER A 31 14.91 2.10 -0.99
CA SER A 31 15.05 1.33 0.25
C SER A 31 15.88 0.07 0.06
N PHE A 32 15.81 -0.58 -1.10
CA PHE A 32 16.66 -1.72 -1.41
C PHE A 32 18.14 -1.35 -1.46
N ILE A 33 18.49 -0.29 -2.19
CA ILE A 33 19.88 0.20 -2.29
C ILE A 33 20.39 0.63 -0.90
N ALA A 34 19.59 1.39 -0.16
CA ALA A 34 19.96 1.86 1.18
C ALA A 34 20.13 0.71 2.18
N GLY A 35 19.26 -0.30 2.12
CA GLY A 35 19.35 -1.51 2.94
C GLY A 35 20.61 -2.32 2.65
N LEU A 36 20.95 -2.48 1.37
CA LEU A 36 22.17 -3.17 0.95
C LEU A 36 23.44 -2.44 1.45
N GLY A 37 23.46 -1.11 1.33
CA GLY A 37 24.54 -0.28 1.86
C GLY A 37 24.65 -0.34 3.39
N ALA A 38 23.53 -0.29 4.10
CA ALA A 38 23.51 -0.42 5.55
C ALA A 38 24.03 -1.78 6.03
N MET A 39 23.74 -2.86 5.30
CA MET A 39 24.19 -4.21 5.62
C MET A 39 25.71 -4.40 5.44
N LEU A 40 26.31 -3.72 4.46
CA LEU A 40 27.73 -3.88 4.12
C LEU A 40 28.65 -2.93 4.89
N PHE A 41 28.18 -1.73 5.27
CA PHE A 41 29.07 -0.66 5.74
C PHE A 41 28.81 -0.15 7.17
N LYS A 42 27.72 -0.55 7.86
CA LYS A 42 27.39 -0.03 9.20
C LYS A 42 27.61 -1.06 10.32
N PRO A 43 28.33 -0.71 11.41
CA PRO A 43 28.54 -1.60 12.56
C PRO A 43 27.25 -1.89 13.37
N SER A 44 26.31 -0.93 13.43
CA SER A 44 25.02 -1.07 14.11
C SER A 44 23.90 -1.43 13.12
N LEU A 45 23.92 -2.69 12.68
CA LEU A 45 23.01 -3.24 11.67
C LEU A 45 21.51 -3.02 12.00
N HIS A 46 21.14 -3.12 13.28
CA HIS A 46 19.74 -3.06 13.71
C HIS A 46 19.08 -1.69 13.52
N ASP A 47 19.75 -0.61 13.91
CA ASP A 47 19.15 0.74 13.84
C ASP A 47 19.13 1.27 12.41
N ALA A 48 20.19 1.00 11.64
CA ALA A 48 20.27 1.43 10.25
C ALA A 48 19.23 0.74 9.35
N ILE A 49 19.04 -0.57 9.53
CA ILE A 49 18.01 -1.31 8.78
C ILE A 49 16.61 -0.81 9.17
N ARG A 50 16.35 -0.58 10.47
CA ARG A 50 15.07 -0.05 10.94
C ARG A 50 14.72 1.29 10.28
N GLU A 51 15.67 2.19 10.15
CA GLU A 51 15.46 3.50 9.51
C GLU A 51 15.07 3.35 8.02
N VAL A 52 15.75 2.47 7.29
CA VAL A 52 15.43 2.15 5.89
C VAL A 52 14.00 1.62 5.72
N TRP A 53 13.55 0.75 6.63
CA TRP A 53 12.18 0.22 6.61
C TRP A 53 11.13 1.27 6.97
N LEU A 54 11.42 2.16 7.92
CA LEU A 54 10.52 3.27 8.27
C LEU A 54 10.36 4.23 7.10
N ASP A 55 11.44 4.51 6.37
CA ASP A 55 11.37 5.30 5.15
C ASP A 55 10.57 4.58 4.05
N TYR A 56 10.78 3.28 3.85
CA TYR A 56 10.01 2.51 2.89
C TYR A 56 8.51 2.54 3.20
N ALA A 57 8.15 2.42 4.47
CA ALA A 57 6.75 2.45 4.91
C ALA A 57 6.05 3.76 4.51
N ARG A 58 6.76 4.90 4.48
CA ARG A 58 6.20 6.19 4.00
C ARG A 58 5.81 6.15 2.52
N TYR A 59 6.64 5.53 1.68
CA TYR A 59 6.33 5.33 0.26
C TYR A 59 5.15 4.38 0.06
N LEU A 60 5.07 3.30 0.84
CA LEU A 60 3.95 2.37 0.79
C LEU A 60 2.63 3.04 1.18
N ILE A 61 2.63 3.83 2.26
CA ILE A 61 1.45 4.59 2.70
C ILE A 61 1.02 5.58 1.61
N ALA A 62 1.97 6.30 1.00
CA ALA A 62 1.68 7.20 -0.11
C ALA A 62 1.07 6.45 -1.30
N GLY A 63 1.64 5.32 -1.73
CA GLY A 63 1.07 4.49 -2.78
C GLY A 63 -0.35 4.02 -2.46
N LEU A 64 -0.59 3.56 -1.22
CA LEU A 64 -1.90 3.11 -0.77
C LEU A 64 -2.95 4.23 -0.81
N THR A 65 -2.57 5.47 -0.49
CA THR A 65 -3.49 6.62 -0.59
C THR A 65 -3.89 6.92 -2.03
N PHE A 66 -2.98 6.77 -3.00
CA PHE A 66 -3.31 6.91 -4.42
C PHE A 66 -4.20 5.78 -4.92
N GLN A 67 -3.94 4.53 -4.51
CA GLN A 67 -4.84 3.42 -4.85
C GLN A 67 -6.23 3.65 -4.25
N LEU A 68 -6.33 4.15 -3.01
CA LEU A 68 -7.63 4.43 -2.39
C LEU A 68 -8.39 5.50 -3.16
N ALA A 69 -7.70 6.54 -3.62
CA ALA A 69 -8.29 7.55 -4.48
C ALA A 69 -8.78 6.95 -5.82
N ALA A 70 -8.01 6.04 -6.44
CA ALA A 70 -8.42 5.34 -7.66
C ALA A 70 -9.72 4.55 -7.46
N ASP A 71 -9.86 3.85 -6.33
CA ASP A 71 -11.05 3.07 -6.00
C ASP A 71 -12.29 3.96 -5.75
N ILE A 72 -12.10 5.12 -5.10
CA ILE A 72 -13.18 6.10 -4.91
C ILE A 72 -13.66 6.65 -6.26
N VAL A 73 -12.73 6.98 -7.15
CA VAL A 73 -13.07 7.44 -8.51
C VAL A 73 -13.84 6.35 -9.24
N SER A 74 -13.36 5.10 -9.20
CA SER A 74 -13.98 3.98 -9.89
C SER A 74 -15.40 3.66 -9.41
N THR A 75 -15.67 3.79 -8.11
CA THR A 75 -17.02 3.60 -7.54
C THR A 75 -17.99 4.73 -7.87
N THR A 76 -17.50 5.93 -8.21
CA THR A 76 -18.35 7.10 -8.51
C THR A 76 -18.89 7.10 -9.94
N VAL A 77 -18.25 6.39 -10.87
CA VAL A 77 -18.64 6.40 -12.30
C VAL A 77 -19.23 5.10 -12.83
N ALA A 78 -19.43 4.04 -12.05
CA ALA A 78 -19.89 2.77 -12.60
C ALA A 78 -21.30 2.83 -13.26
N PRO A 79 -21.42 2.68 -14.60
CA PRO A 79 -22.70 2.74 -15.30
C PRO A 79 -22.91 1.45 -16.13
N SER A 80 -22.65 0.26 -15.61
CA SER A 80 -23.11 -1.02 -16.21
C SER A 80 -22.92 -2.18 -15.21
N TRP A 81 -23.77 -3.21 -15.28
CA TRP A 81 -23.69 -4.38 -14.38
C TRP A 81 -22.41 -5.23 -14.56
N ASP A 82 -21.78 -5.19 -15.73
CA ASP A 82 -20.55 -5.94 -16.02
C ASP A 82 -19.31 -5.25 -15.42
N ASP A 83 -19.26 -3.92 -15.50
CA ASP A 83 -18.21 -3.11 -14.87
C ASP A 83 -18.29 -3.16 -13.34
N ILE A 84 -19.51 -3.19 -12.78
CA ILE A 84 -19.74 -3.39 -11.35
C ILE A 84 -19.17 -4.73 -10.88
N GLY A 85 -19.29 -5.81 -11.66
CA GLY A 85 -18.72 -7.11 -11.31
C GLY A 85 -17.19 -7.09 -11.21
N ARG A 86 -16.52 -6.40 -12.14
CA ARG A 86 -15.06 -6.24 -12.15
C ARG A 86 -14.58 -5.37 -10.99
N LEU A 87 -15.28 -4.26 -10.75
CA LEU A 87 -15.08 -3.37 -9.61
C LEU A 87 -15.27 -4.10 -8.27
N ALA A 88 -16.33 -4.90 -8.14
CA ALA A 88 -16.61 -5.70 -6.96
C ALA A 88 -15.51 -6.73 -6.70
N ALA A 89 -14.98 -7.38 -7.75
CA ALA A 89 -13.86 -8.30 -7.62
C ALA A 89 -12.60 -7.60 -7.11
N ILE A 90 -12.25 -6.43 -7.64
CA ILE A 90 -11.10 -5.63 -7.19
C ILE A 90 -11.29 -5.17 -5.74
N ALA A 91 -12.47 -4.61 -5.42
CA ALA A 91 -12.80 -4.15 -4.07
C ALA A 91 -12.78 -5.29 -3.04
N LEU A 92 -13.26 -6.47 -3.42
CA LEU A 92 -13.19 -7.67 -2.58
C LEU A 92 -11.75 -8.10 -2.35
N THR A 93 -10.92 -8.11 -3.41
CA THR A 93 -9.49 -8.44 -3.33
C THR A 93 -8.77 -7.51 -2.37
N ARG A 94 -9.01 -6.19 -2.48
CA ARG A 94 -8.46 -5.18 -1.57
C ARG A 94 -8.93 -5.42 -0.13
N THR A 95 -10.24 -5.58 0.08
CA THR A 95 -10.81 -5.76 1.43
C THR A 95 -10.20 -6.99 2.10
N PHE A 96 -10.09 -8.09 1.36
CA PHE A 96 -9.52 -9.32 1.86
C PHE A 96 -8.04 -9.15 2.22
N LEU A 97 -7.24 -8.54 1.33
CA LEU A 97 -5.81 -8.36 1.55
C LEU A 97 -5.52 -7.37 2.70
N SER A 98 -6.23 -6.24 2.73
CA SER A 98 -6.11 -5.25 3.82
C SER A 98 -6.50 -5.85 5.17
N TYR A 99 -7.59 -6.62 5.22
CA TYR A 99 -8.01 -7.33 6.44
C TYR A 99 -6.94 -8.31 6.94
N PHE A 100 -6.39 -9.14 6.04
CA PHE A 100 -5.35 -10.11 6.40
C PHE A 100 -4.08 -9.42 6.89
N LEU A 101 -3.64 -8.36 6.19
CA LEU A 101 -2.44 -7.63 6.56
C LEU A 101 -2.58 -6.96 7.93
N GLU A 102 -3.72 -6.32 8.19
CA GLU A 102 -3.99 -5.67 9.47
C GLU A 102 -4.11 -6.67 10.63
N ARG A 103 -4.68 -7.85 10.35
CA ARG A 103 -4.71 -8.99 11.29
C ARG A 103 -3.31 -9.51 11.62
N ASP A 104 -2.47 -9.73 10.61
CA ASP A 104 -1.08 -10.18 10.82
C ASP A 104 -0.28 -9.16 11.62
N LEU A 105 -0.45 -7.87 11.33
CA LEU A 105 0.19 -6.81 12.10
C LEU A 105 -0.30 -6.78 13.56
N ALA A 106 -1.58 -7.04 13.82
CA ALA A 106 -2.12 -7.13 15.17
C ALA A 106 -1.52 -8.32 15.94
N ASP A 107 -1.41 -9.50 15.31
CA ASP A 107 -0.84 -10.70 15.96
C ASP A 107 0.64 -10.49 16.35
N ILE A 108 1.43 -9.85 15.47
CA ILE A 108 2.83 -9.51 15.76
C ILE A 108 2.94 -8.55 16.96
N ARG A 109 1.97 -7.65 17.11
CA ARG A 109 1.94 -6.60 18.15
C ARG A 109 1.54 -7.18 19.50
N ASP A 110 0.56 -8.08 19.54
CA ASP A 110 0.17 -8.81 20.75
C ASP A 110 1.29 -9.73 21.24
N ARG A 111 1.98 -10.43 20.32
CA ARG A 111 3.15 -11.25 20.68
C ARG A 111 4.28 -10.44 21.31
N ARG A 112 4.46 -9.16 20.93
CA ARG A 112 5.46 -8.28 21.57
C ARG A 112 5.05 -7.81 22.97
N GLN A 113 3.76 -7.69 23.25
CA GLN A 113 3.28 -7.28 24.57
C GLN A 113 3.40 -8.42 25.59
N GLY A 114 3.10 -9.67 25.21
CA GLY A 114 3.28 -10.83 26.09
C GLY A 114 4.75 -11.10 26.51
N VAL A 115 5.73 -10.72 25.68
CA VAL A 115 7.16 -10.82 26.03
C VAL A 115 7.61 -9.72 27.00
N SER A 116 6.91 -8.58 27.04
CA SER A 116 7.21 -7.48 27.96
C SER A 116 6.68 -7.73 29.38
N GLU A 117 5.55 -8.44 29.52
CA GLU A 117 4.98 -8.80 30.83
C GLU A 117 5.71 -9.98 31.47
N ALA A 118 6.20 -10.96 30.70
CA ALA A 118 6.96 -12.09 31.23
C ALA A 118 8.39 -11.73 31.70
N LYS A 119 8.82 -10.48 31.50
CA LYS A 119 10.15 -9.98 31.87
C LYS A 119 10.12 -8.94 33.01
N SER A 120 8.94 -8.66 33.56
CA SER A 120 8.74 -7.88 34.81
C SER A 120 8.51 -8.79 35.99
#